data_AF-A0A9N9HKQ8-F1
#
_entry.id   AF-A0A9N9HKQ8-F1
#
_cell.length_a   1.000
_cell.length_b   1.000
_cell.length_c   1.000
_cell.angle_alpha   90.00
_cell.angle_beta   90.00
_cell.angle_gamma   90.00
#
_symmetry.space_group_name_H-M   'P 1'
#
loop_
_entity.id
_entity.type
_entity.pdbx_description
1 polymer ?
#
loop_
_entity_poly.entity_id
_entity_poly.type
_entity_poly.pdbx_seq_one_letter_code
_entity_poly.pdbx_strand_id
1 'polypeptide(L)'
;KIYMLLVDIYERSDKEELAQQTYQTMLKKFSQSSKVWTKMGLFHIKHGNVQASRDLLQRSLRSLPKRKHIKTITKFAQMEFKYGEAERGRTIFEGMMSNYPKRADLWSVYIDMEIKAGDFDIVRRLFKRIIEMKFSSKNMKFFFKKWLAFEKEHGNEEHINHVKEMAQSFVESLN
;
A
#
# COMPACT_ATOMS: atom_id res chain seq x y z
N LYS A 1 -8.45 12.71 20.46
CA LYS A 1 -7.87 13.81 19.64
C LYS A 1 -6.64 14.42 20.31
N ILE A 2 -6.70 14.73 21.61
CA ILE A 2 -5.58 15.32 22.39
C ILE A 2 -4.27 14.53 22.26
N TYR A 3 -4.27 13.21 22.51
CA TYR A 3 -3.03 12.41 22.43
C TYR A 3 -2.34 12.43 21.06
N MET A 4 -3.10 12.49 19.96
CA MET A 4 -2.52 12.57 18.61
C MET A 4 -1.82 13.91 18.38
N LEU A 5 -2.42 15.00 18.87
CA LEU A 5 -1.81 16.34 18.79
C LEU A 5 -0.57 16.42 19.68
N LEU A 6 -0.62 15.81 20.86
CA LEU A 6 0.51 15.78 21.78
C LEU A 6 1.72 15.06 21.18
N VAL A 7 1.50 13.90 20.55
CA VAL A 7 2.51 13.19 19.78
C VAL A 7 3.07 14.07 18.66
N ASP A 8 2.20 14.72 17.88
CA ASP A 8 2.66 15.58 16.77
C ASP A 8 3.51 16.77 17.29
N ILE A 9 3.23 17.30 18.48
CA ILE A 9 4.05 18.33 19.14
C ILE A 9 5.38 17.76 19.61
N TYR A 10 5.39 16.57 20.22
CA TYR A 10 6.62 15.93 20.69
C TYR A 10 7.54 15.53 19.54
N GLU A 11 6.98 15.01 18.43
CA GLU A 11 7.73 14.73 17.20
C GLU A 11 8.35 16.01 16.60
N ARG A 12 7.70 17.16 16.72
CA ARG A 12 8.25 18.46 16.28
C ARG A 12 9.28 19.05 17.23
N SER A 13 9.20 18.69 18.51
CA SER A 13 10.07 19.21 19.57
C SER A 13 11.27 18.30 19.84
N ASP A 14 11.49 17.29 19.00
CA ASP A 14 12.55 16.27 19.14
C ASP A 14 12.55 15.52 20.48
N LYS A 15 11.39 15.41 21.11
CA LYS A 15 11.20 14.71 22.40
C LYS A 15 10.76 13.27 22.16
N GLU A 16 11.66 12.45 21.59
CA GLU A 16 11.36 11.07 21.18
C GLU A 16 10.81 10.21 22.32
N GLU A 17 11.40 10.30 23.51
CA GLU A 17 10.99 9.47 24.65
C GLU A 17 9.55 9.76 25.08
N LEU A 18 9.18 11.05 25.16
CA LEU A 18 7.81 11.46 25.49
C LEU A 18 6.82 11.06 24.39
N ALA A 19 7.23 11.14 23.12
CA ALA A 19 6.41 10.65 22.00
C ALA A 19 6.15 9.15 22.14
N GLN A 20 7.19 8.36 22.44
CA GLN A 20 7.08 6.91 22.62
C GLN A 20 6.19 6.54 23.82
N GLN A 21 6.37 7.20 24.97
CA GLN A 21 5.50 7.00 26.15
C GLN A 21 4.03 7.33 25.85
N THR A 22 3.80 8.42 25.10
CA THR A 22 2.45 8.81 24.67
C THR A 22 1.86 7.75 23.74
N TYR A 23 2.63 7.24 22.77
CA TYR A 23 2.21 6.14 21.90
C TYR A 23 1.86 4.86 22.67
N GLN A 24 2.68 4.48 23.65
CA GLN A 24 2.38 3.32 24.50
C GLN A 24 1.08 3.51 25.27
N THR A 25 0.85 4.70 25.82
CA THR A 25 -0.41 5.05 26.51
C THR A 25 -1.61 4.99 25.55
N MET A 26 -1.42 5.47 24.32
CA MET A 26 -2.45 5.40 23.29
C MET A 26 -2.75 3.96 22.85
N LEU A 27 -1.76 3.09 22.75
CA LEU A 27 -1.99 1.68 22.43
C LEU A 27 -2.76 0.97 23.55
N LYS A 28 -2.48 1.28 24.81
CA LYS A 28 -3.23 0.74 25.96
C LYS A 28 -4.70 1.19 25.95
N LYS A 29 -4.94 2.49 25.73
CA LYS A 29 -6.30 3.08 25.75
C LYS A 29 -7.11 2.84 24.47
N PHE A 30 -6.45 2.76 23.32
CA PHE A 30 -7.06 2.73 21.99
C PHE A 30 -6.52 1.59 21.12
N SER A 31 -6.30 0.42 21.73
CA SER A 31 -5.78 -0.79 21.08
C SER A 31 -6.57 -1.23 19.83
N GLN A 32 -7.87 -0.92 19.80
CA GLN A 32 -8.77 -1.23 18.67
C GLN A 32 -8.68 -0.21 17.51
N SER A 33 -7.82 0.81 17.61
CA SER A 33 -7.69 1.87 16.61
C SER A 33 -6.52 1.62 15.65
N SER A 34 -6.84 1.25 14.41
CA SER A 34 -5.85 1.08 13.32
C SER A 34 -5.00 2.35 13.09
N LYS A 35 -5.56 3.53 13.35
CA LYS A 35 -4.83 4.81 13.20
C LYS A 35 -3.69 4.95 14.20
N VAL A 36 -3.85 4.43 15.42
CA VAL A 36 -2.81 4.50 16.45
C VAL A 36 -1.65 3.57 16.10
N TRP A 37 -1.96 2.33 15.71
CA TRP A 37 -0.94 1.36 15.28
C TRP A 37 -0.13 1.86 14.09
N THR A 38 -0.80 2.40 13.06
CA THR A 38 -0.12 2.90 11.86
C THR A 38 0.72 4.15 12.13
N LYS A 39 0.27 5.05 13.02
CA LYS A 39 1.08 6.19 13.46
C LYS A 39 2.32 5.76 14.26
N MET A 40 2.17 4.83 15.20
CA MET A 40 3.32 4.34 15.96
C MET A 40 4.32 3.59 15.07
N GLY A 41 3.84 2.78 14.12
CA GLY A 41 4.71 2.15 13.12
C GLY A 41 5.44 3.17 12.24
N LEU A 42 4.76 4.26 11.86
CA LEU A 42 5.38 5.37 11.12
C LEU A 42 6.45 6.09 11.96
N PHE A 43 6.19 6.30 13.24
CA PHE A 43 7.17 6.87 14.16
C PHE A 43 8.43 5.99 14.20
N HIS A 44 8.28 4.70 14.46
CA HIS A 44 9.45 3.80 14.54
C HIS A 44 10.24 3.73 13.23
N ILE A 45 9.58 3.58 12.08
CA ILE A 45 10.30 3.47 10.80
C ILE A 45 11.04 4.76 10.44
N LYS A 46 10.51 5.93 10.81
CA LYS A 46 11.18 7.22 10.58
C LYS A 46 12.42 7.42 11.44
N HIS A 47 12.45 6.86 12.64
CA HIS A 47 13.59 6.94 13.57
C HIS A 47 14.54 5.72 13.40
N GLY A 48 14.56 5.10 12.23
CA GLY A 48 15.45 3.97 11.91
C GLY A 48 15.07 2.62 12.54
N ASN A 49 14.03 2.57 13.38
CA ASN A 49 13.59 1.36 14.08
C ASN A 49 12.63 0.52 13.21
N VAL A 50 13.10 0.09 12.03
CA VAL A 50 12.29 -0.65 11.04
C VAL A 50 11.75 -1.96 11.63
N GLN A 51 12.58 -2.71 12.37
CA GLN A 51 12.15 -3.97 12.98
C GLN A 51 11.02 -3.78 13.99
N ALA A 52 11.08 -2.72 14.81
CA ALA A 52 10.01 -2.41 15.75
C ALA A 52 8.68 -2.10 15.02
N SER A 53 8.74 -1.43 13.87
CA SER A 53 7.56 -1.20 13.02
C SER A 53 6.97 -2.51 12.49
N ARG A 54 7.83 -3.45 12.07
CA ARG A 54 7.42 -4.78 11.59
C ARG A 54 6.74 -5.60 12.68
N ASP A 55 7.28 -5.58 13.90
CA ASP A 55 6.70 -6.29 15.04
C ASP A 55 5.36 -5.66 15.46
N LEU A 56 5.24 -4.32 15.34
CA LEU A 56 3.99 -3.60 15.58
C LEU A 56 2.88 -4.00 14.59
N LEU A 57 3.20 -4.28 13.33
CA LEU A 57 2.20 -4.78 12.39
C LEU A 57 1.58 -6.10 12.91
N GLN A 58 2.42 -7.07 13.30
CA GLN A 58 1.93 -8.36 13.81
C GLN A 58 1.09 -8.19 15.09
N ARG A 59 1.55 -7.36 16.02
CA ARG A 59 0.80 -7.03 17.24
C ARG A 59 -0.54 -6.35 16.94
N SER A 60 -0.55 -5.45 15.96
CA SER A 60 -1.78 -4.76 15.55
C SER A 60 -2.83 -5.74 15.01
N LEU A 61 -2.43 -6.77 14.26
CA LEU A 61 -3.36 -7.77 13.73
C LEU A 61 -3.98 -8.65 14.81
N ARG A 62 -3.25 -8.95 15.88
CA ARG A 62 -3.79 -9.67 17.05
C ARG A 62 -4.80 -8.83 17.82
N SER A 63 -4.58 -7.51 17.89
CA SER A 63 -5.46 -6.62 18.64
C SER A 63 -6.66 -6.13 17.84
N LEU A 64 -6.52 -5.92 16.52
CA LEU A 64 -7.55 -5.28 15.70
C LEU A 64 -8.62 -6.28 15.21
N PRO A 65 -9.87 -5.84 14.98
CA PRO A 65 -10.88 -6.67 14.35
C PRO A 65 -10.53 -6.91 12.87
N LYS A 66 -10.84 -8.10 12.34
CA LYS A 66 -10.50 -8.53 10.96
C LYS A 66 -10.86 -7.49 9.88
N ARG A 67 -12.00 -6.80 10.01
CA ARG A 67 -12.42 -5.73 9.08
C ARG A 67 -11.42 -4.56 8.94
N LYS A 68 -10.55 -4.35 9.93
CA LYS A 68 -9.51 -3.31 9.92
C LYS A 68 -8.14 -3.84 9.50
N HIS A 69 -7.97 -5.15 9.34
CA HIS A 69 -6.68 -5.77 9.01
C HIS A 69 -6.17 -5.28 7.67
N ILE A 70 -6.95 -5.43 6.60
CA ILE A 70 -6.57 -5.00 5.24
C ILE A 70 -6.08 -3.55 5.25
N LYS A 71 -6.88 -2.62 5.79
CA LYS A 71 -6.51 -1.20 5.88
C LYS A 71 -5.20 -0.96 6.63
N THR A 72 -4.95 -1.73 7.68
CA THR A 72 -3.72 -1.60 8.49
C THR A 72 -2.53 -2.16 7.72
N ILE A 73 -2.64 -3.37 7.17
CA ILE A 73 -1.61 -4.04 6.37
C ILE A 73 -1.22 -3.17 5.18
N THR A 74 -2.19 -2.65 4.42
CA THR A 74 -1.92 -1.75 3.30
C THR A 74 -1.13 -0.51 3.74
N LYS A 75 -1.45 0.05 4.91
CA LYS A 75 -0.72 1.22 5.41
C LYS A 75 0.71 0.90 5.83
N PHE A 76 0.95 -0.27 6.45
CA PHE A 76 2.30 -0.73 6.75
C PHE A 76 3.11 -1.04 5.48
N ALA A 77 2.50 -1.69 4.49
CA ALA A 77 3.15 -1.91 3.20
C ALA A 77 3.57 -0.57 2.55
N GLN A 78 2.68 0.42 2.52
CA GLN A 78 3.02 1.77 2.03
C GLN A 78 4.17 2.43 2.79
N MET A 79 4.33 2.14 4.09
CA MET A 79 5.43 2.67 4.90
C MET A 79 6.76 2.00 4.56
N GLU A 80 6.77 0.68 4.34
CA GLU A 80 7.97 -0.06 3.91
C GLU A 80 8.48 0.46 2.56
N PHE A 81 7.61 0.68 1.58
CA PHE A 81 8.03 1.30 0.31
C PHE A 81 8.63 2.71 0.46
N LYS A 82 8.16 3.49 1.44
CA LYS A 82 8.55 4.90 1.56
C LYS A 82 9.78 5.12 2.44
N TYR A 83 9.94 4.33 3.49
CA TYR A 83 10.97 4.55 4.52
C TYR A 83 11.77 3.29 4.85
N GLY A 84 11.33 2.12 4.39
CA GLY A 84 11.96 0.83 4.68
C GLY A 84 12.45 0.18 3.39
N GLU A 85 12.16 -1.10 3.26
CA GLU A 85 12.58 -1.90 2.10
C GLU A 85 11.40 -2.11 1.15
N ALA A 86 11.53 -1.63 -0.09
CA ALA A 86 10.50 -1.83 -1.14
C ALA A 86 10.16 -3.31 -1.33
N GLU A 87 11.17 -4.20 -1.27
CA GLU A 87 11.00 -5.65 -1.39
C GLU A 87 10.11 -6.24 -0.28
N ARG A 88 10.20 -5.68 0.93
CA ARG A 88 9.32 -6.09 2.03
C ARG A 88 7.90 -5.60 1.81
N GLY A 89 7.76 -4.38 1.30
CA GLY A 89 6.50 -3.85 0.81
C GLY A 89 5.84 -4.77 -0.21
N ARG A 90 6.60 -5.23 -1.22
CA ARG A 90 6.16 -6.20 -2.24
C ARG A 90 5.68 -7.49 -1.62
N THR A 91 6.47 -8.08 -0.73
CA THR A 91 6.10 -9.31 -0.03
C THR A 91 4.73 -9.17 0.65
N ILE A 92 4.46 -8.03 1.28
CA ILE A 92 3.17 -7.76 1.93
C ILE A 92 2.05 -7.61 0.90
N PHE A 93 2.26 -6.90 -0.22
CA PHE A 93 1.25 -6.81 -1.28
C PHE A 93 0.98 -8.14 -1.96
N GLU A 94 2.01 -8.93 -2.29
CA GLU A 94 1.85 -10.27 -2.85
C GLU A 94 1.03 -11.17 -1.92
N GLY A 95 1.29 -11.11 -0.62
CA GLY A 95 0.45 -11.78 0.38
C GLY A 95 -1.01 -11.32 0.34
N MET A 96 -1.26 -10.02 0.13
CA MET A 96 -2.62 -9.49 -0.05
C MET A 96 -3.25 -9.93 -1.38
N MET A 97 -2.48 -10.02 -2.48
CA MET A 97 -2.98 -10.46 -3.79
C MET A 97 -3.34 -11.94 -3.79
N SER A 98 -2.57 -12.76 -3.07
CA SER A 98 -2.87 -14.18 -2.88
C SER A 98 -4.13 -14.40 -2.05
N ASN A 99 -4.33 -13.62 -0.99
CA ASN A 99 -5.51 -13.75 -0.11
C ASN A 99 -6.77 -13.07 -0.67
N TYR A 100 -6.61 -11.97 -1.42
CA TYR A 100 -7.70 -11.13 -1.89
C TYR A 100 -7.55 -10.75 -3.37
N PRO A 101 -7.46 -11.72 -4.29
CA PRO A 101 -7.13 -11.48 -5.70
C PRO A 101 -8.15 -10.57 -6.40
N LYS A 102 -9.42 -10.59 -6.00
CA LYS A 102 -10.49 -9.80 -6.65
C LYS A 102 -10.59 -8.35 -6.14
N ARG A 103 -9.74 -7.91 -5.21
CA ARG A 103 -9.77 -6.56 -4.64
C ARG A 103 -8.99 -5.56 -5.51
N ALA A 104 -9.67 -5.02 -6.53
CA ALA A 104 -9.09 -4.06 -7.47
C ALA A 104 -8.52 -2.79 -6.79
N ASP A 105 -9.08 -2.38 -5.65
CA ASP A 105 -8.55 -1.28 -4.85
C ASP A 105 -7.13 -1.56 -4.33
N LEU A 106 -6.84 -2.80 -3.92
CA LEU A 106 -5.51 -3.18 -3.43
C LEU A 106 -4.49 -3.28 -4.56
N TRP A 107 -4.88 -3.82 -5.71
CA TRP A 107 -4.05 -3.83 -6.92
C TRP A 107 -3.69 -2.42 -7.38
N SER A 108 -4.67 -1.50 -7.38
CA SER A 108 -4.42 -0.11 -7.72
C SER A 108 -3.36 0.51 -6.81
N VAL A 109 -3.48 0.31 -5.49
CA VAL A 109 -2.51 0.83 -4.52
C VAL A 109 -1.14 0.19 -4.72
N TYR A 110 -1.06 -1.11 -5.01
CA TYR A 110 0.22 -1.78 -5.23
C TYR A 110 0.96 -1.18 -6.45
N ILE A 111 0.25 -1.02 -7.58
CA ILE A 111 0.79 -0.36 -8.77
C ILE A 111 1.28 1.06 -8.43
N ASP A 112 0.50 1.85 -7.68
CA ASP A 112 0.90 3.21 -7.30
C ASP A 112 2.18 3.24 -6.44
N MET A 113 2.42 2.19 -5.65
CA MET A 113 3.64 2.07 -4.86
C MET A 113 4.84 1.68 -5.71
N GLU A 114 4.68 0.78 -6.68
CA GLU A 114 5.76 0.40 -7.60
C GLU A 114 6.14 1.52 -8.56
N ILE A 115 5.17 2.28 -9.08
CA ILE A 115 5.45 3.48 -9.90
C ILE A 115 6.30 4.46 -9.09
N LYS A 116 5.99 4.67 -7.80
CA LYS A 116 6.77 5.54 -6.91
C LYS A 116 8.14 4.99 -6.53
N ALA A 117 8.29 3.66 -6.50
CA ALA A 117 9.58 3.01 -6.28
C ALA A 117 10.49 3.16 -7.52
N GLY A 118 9.92 3.39 -8.70
CA GLY A 118 10.65 3.54 -9.97
C GLY A 118 10.87 2.22 -10.71
N ASP A 119 10.34 1.10 -10.20
CA ASP A 119 10.52 -0.22 -10.78
C ASP A 119 9.46 -0.52 -11.86
N PHE A 120 9.60 0.16 -13.00
CA PHE A 120 8.63 0.14 -14.10
C PHE A 120 8.41 -1.25 -14.72
N ASP A 121 9.40 -2.13 -14.69
CA ASP A 121 9.24 -3.50 -15.17
C ASP A 121 8.30 -4.31 -14.27
N ILE A 122 8.33 -4.06 -12.96
CA ILE A 122 7.38 -4.67 -12.02
C ILE A 122 5.98 -4.14 -12.31
N VAL A 123 5.83 -2.83 -12.53
CA VAL A 123 4.53 -2.21 -12.88
C VAL A 123 3.91 -2.88 -14.11
N ARG A 124 4.70 -3.08 -15.18
CA ARG A 124 4.24 -3.77 -16.40
C ARG A 124 3.82 -5.20 -16.14
N ARG A 125 4.59 -5.96 -15.34
CA ARG A 125 4.22 -7.32 -14.95
C ARG A 125 2.93 -7.36 -14.12
N LEU A 126 2.72 -6.39 -13.23
CA LEU A 126 1.48 -6.28 -12.46
C LEU A 126 0.27 -6.02 -13.36
N PHE A 127 0.39 -5.11 -14.34
CA PHE A 127 -0.67 -4.89 -15.31
C PHE A 127 -0.99 -6.14 -16.15
N LYS A 128 0.04 -6.85 -16.63
CA LYS A 128 -0.14 -8.13 -17.34
C LYS A 128 -0.87 -9.16 -16.49
N ARG A 129 -0.48 -9.31 -15.22
CA ARG A 129 -1.19 -10.21 -14.29
C ARG A 129 -2.64 -9.80 -14.08
N ILE A 130 -2.93 -8.50 -13.97
CA ILE A 130 -4.29 -7.99 -13.78
C ILE A 130 -5.18 -8.28 -14.99
N ILE A 131 -4.67 -8.17 -16.23
CA ILE A 131 -5.48 -8.44 -17.42
C ILE A 131 -5.81 -9.92 -17.60
N GLU A 132 -4.94 -10.82 -17.12
CA GLU A 132 -5.19 -12.27 -17.10
C GLU A 132 -6.23 -12.67 -16.03
N MET A 133 -6.53 -11.77 -15.09
CA MET A 133 -7.52 -12.03 -14.06
C MET A 133 -8.94 -11.76 -14.55
N LYS A 134 -9.89 -12.57 -14.05
CA LYS A 134 -11.33 -12.42 -14.32
C LYS A 134 -11.94 -11.26 -13.52
N PHE A 135 -11.52 -10.03 -13.80
CA PHE A 135 -12.15 -8.82 -13.26
C PHE A 135 -13.42 -8.44 -14.03
N SER A 136 -14.28 -7.64 -13.39
CA SER A 136 -15.44 -7.05 -14.08
C SER A 136 -14.98 -6.06 -15.16
N SER A 137 -15.79 -5.89 -16.21
CA SER A 137 -15.48 -4.98 -17.32
C SER A 137 -15.21 -3.54 -16.86
N LYS A 138 -15.88 -3.10 -15.77
CA LYS A 138 -15.63 -1.78 -15.15
C LYS A 138 -14.21 -1.68 -14.58
N ASN A 139 -13.76 -2.70 -13.84
CA ASN A 139 -12.42 -2.72 -13.26
C ASN A 139 -11.35 -2.88 -14.34
N MET A 140 -11.59 -3.71 -15.36
CA MET A 140 -10.68 -3.86 -16.49
C MET A 140 -10.49 -2.54 -17.24
N LYS A 141 -11.59 -1.83 -17.58
CA LYS A 141 -11.52 -0.49 -18.19
C LYS A 141 -10.73 0.50 -17.33
N PHE A 142 -10.89 0.45 -16.00
CA PHE A 142 -10.11 1.26 -15.07
C PHE A 142 -8.61 0.94 -15.15
N PHE A 143 -8.23 -0.34 -15.13
CA PHE A 143 -6.82 -0.74 -15.21
C PHE A 143 -6.19 -0.44 -16.57
N PHE A 144 -6.88 -0.66 -17.69
CA PHE A 144 -6.39 -0.27 -19.02
C PHE A 144 -6.16 1.24 -19.11
N LYS A 145 -7.09 2.06 -18.60
CA LYS A 145 -6.91 3.52 -18.56
C LYS A 145 -5.69 3.91 -17.72
N LYS A 146 -5.49 3.24 -16.58
CA LYS A 146 -4.34 3.48 -15.71
C LYS A 146 -3.02 3.04 -16.36
N TRP A 147 -3.00 1.88 -17.04
CA TRP A 147 -1.83 1.37 -17.74
C TRP A 147 -1.44 2.28 -18.91
N LEU A 148 -2.42 2.74 -19.69
CA LEU A 148 -2.16 3.67 -20.78
C LEU A 148 -1.64 5.03 -20.28
N ALA A 149 -2.12 5.52 -19.13
CA ALA A 149 -1.56 6.71 -18.50
C ALA A 149 -0.11 6.49 -18.05
N PHE A 150 0.18 5.32 -17.45
CA PHE A 150 1.53 4.93 -17.05
C PHE A 150 2.51 4.86 -18.23
N GLU A 151 2.16 4.18 -19.34
CA GLU A 151 3.06 4.09 -20.50
C GLU A 151 3.21 5.43 -21.23
N LYS A 152 2.23 6.35 -21.13
CA LYS A 152 2.39 7.71 -21.65
C LYS A 152 3.41 8.54 -20.86
N GLU A 153 3.54 8.29 -19.57
CA GLU A 153 4.44 9.04 -18.69
C GLU A 153 5.83 8.41 -18.60
N HIS A 154 5.91 7.07 -18.67
CA HIS A 154 7.14 6.31 -18.39
C HIS A 154 7.51 5.27 -19.48
N GLY A 155 6.73 5.18 -20.55
CA GLY A 155 6.90 4.20 -21.63
C GLY A 155 7.19 4.83 -22.98
N ASN A 156 7.20 3.96 -24.00
CA ASN A 156 7.45 4.33 -25.39
C ASN A 156 6.18 4.15 -26.23
N GLU A 157 6.18 4.69 -27.45
CA GLU A 157 5.02 4.55 -28.37
C GLU A 157 4.64 3.10 -28.64
N GLU A 158 5.62 2.19 -28.72
CA GLU A 158 5.38 0.74 -28.87
C GLU A 158 4.55 0.17 -27.72
N HIS A 159 4.92 0.48 -26.47
CA HIS A 159 4.16 0.01 -25.31
C HIS A 159 2.76 0.63 -25.26
N ILE A 160 2.62 1.90 -25.62
CA ILE A 160 1.33 2.57 -25.68
C ILE A 160 0.42 1.89 -26.71
N ASN A 161 0.95 1.55 -27.89
CA ASN A 161 0.20 0.87 -28.95
C ASN A 161 -0.17 -0.55 -28.53
N HIS A 162 0.75 -1.29 -27.92
CA HIS A 162 0.47 -2.62 -27.38
C HIS A 162 -0.68 -2.59 -26.35
N VAL A 163 -0.68 -1.62 -25.44
CA VAL A 163 -1.77 -1.46 -24.45
C VAL A 163 -3.10 -1.09 -25.12
N LYS A 164 -3.09 -0.28 -26.18
CA LYS A 164 -4.30 0.05 -26.95
C LYS A 164 -4.87 -1.18 -27.65
N GLU A 165 -4.03 -1.97 -28.31
CA GLU A 165 -4.44 -3.21 -28.99
C GLU A 165 -5.07 -4.19 -28.01
N MET A 166 -4.43 -4.42 -26.85
CA MET A 166 -4.99 -5.29 -25.80
C MET A 166 -6.32 -4.75 -25.25
N ALA A 167 -6.45 -3.43 -25.11
CA ALA A 167 -7.70 -2.82 -24.65
C ALA A 167 -8.82 -2.97 -25.70
N GLN A 168 -8.50 -2.85 -26.99
CA GLN A 168 -9.44 -3.06 -28.10
C GLN A 168 -9.91 -4.51 -28.15
N SER A 169 -8.98 -5.47 -28.15
CA SER A 169 -9.31 -6.90 -28.18
C SER A 169 -10.17 -7.31 -26.98
N PHE A 170 -9.92 -6.72 -25.81
CA PHE A 170 -10.75 -6.94 -24.63
C PHE A 170 -12.18 -6.39 -24.82
N VAL A 171 -12.33 -5.20 -25.41
CA VAL A 171 -13.66 -4.63 -25.69
C VAL A 171 -14.41 -5.45 -26.73
N GLU A 172 -13.73 -5.93 -27.76
CA GLU A 172 -14.32 -6.82 -28.77
C GLU A 172 -14.78 -8.14 -28.16
N SER A 173 -14.02 -8.72 -27.23
CA SER A 173 -14.41 -9.95 -26.52
C SER A 173 -15.61 -9.81 -25.58
N LEU A 174 -16.05 -8.58 -25.30
CA LEU A 174 -17.21 -8.29 -24.46
C LEU A 174 -18.51 -8.09 -25.27
N ASN A 175 -18.41 -7.94 -26.59
CA ASN A 175 -19.55 -7.85 -27.51
C ASN A 175 -19.98 -9.24 -27.97
#